data_AF-A0A0F7ZSL7-F1
#
_entry.id   AF-A0A0F7ZSL7-F1
#
_cell.length_a   1.000
_cell.length_b   1.000
_cell.length_c   1.000
_cell.angle_alpha   90.00
_cell.angle_beta   90.00
_cell.angle_gamma   90.00
#
_symmetry.space_group_name_H-M   'P 1'
#
loop_
_entity.id
_entity.type
_entity.pdbx_description
1 polymer ?
#
loop_
_entity_poly.entity_id
_entity_poly.type
_entity_poly.pdbx_seq_one_letter_code
_entity_poly.pdbx_strand_id
1 'polypeptide(L)'
;MTYIRKDSRILADQKRPALTRDILWLTVNGVTVVNFYRQPHYDVSLDVLLRWQAPERALVAGDFNAKHYSWQTGRLEGRGEDIATWAA
;
A
#
# COMPACT_ATOMS: atom_id res chain seq x y z
N MET A 1 -10.46 -13.74 -8.22
CA MET A 1 -10.27 -12.33 -8.60
C MET A 1 -10.46 -12.23 -10.10
N THR A 2 -11.48 -11.51 -10.56
CA THR A 2 -11.85 -11.44 -11.99
C THR A 2 -11.51 -10.04 -12.51
N TYR A 3 -10.55 -9.93 -13.42
CA TYR A 3 -10.20 -8.68 -14.07
C TYR A 3 -10.90 -8.63 -15.42
N ILE A 4 -11.81 -7.67 -15.62
CA ILE A 4 -12.42 -7.41 -16.92
C ILE A 4 -11.74 -6.16 -17.47
N ARG A 5 -10.87 -6.33 -18.48
CA ARG A 5 -10.37 -5.20 -19.27
C ARG A 5 -11.52 -4.65 -20.11
N LYS A 6 -12.18 -3.60 -19.63
CA LYS A 6 -13.35 -3.01 -20.30
C LYS A 6 -12.98 -2.09 -21.47
N ASP A 7 -11.72 -1.63 -21.55
CA ASP A 7 -11.28 -0.67 -22.56
C ASP A 7 -9.81 -0.94 -22.97
N SER A 8 -9.51 -0.83 -24.27
CA SER A 8 -8.15 -1.01 -24.80
C SER A 8 -7.18 0.06 -24.34
N ARG A 9 -7.68 1.25 -23.97
CA ARG A 9 -6.92 2.40 -23.45
C ARG A 9 -6.52 2.26 -21.98
N ILE A 10 -7.01 1.23 -21.28
CA ILE A 10 -6.56 0.91 -19.92
C ILE A 10 -5.32 0.02 -20.04
N LEU A 11 -4.16 0.60 -19.79
CA LEU A 11 -2.88 -0.09 -19.68
C LEU A 11 -2.63 -0.37 -18.21
N ALA A 12 -2.69 -1.64 -17.83
CA ALA A 12 -2.49 -2.09 -16.47
C ALA A 12 -1.30 -3.06 -16.40
N ASP A 13 -0.41 -2.81 -15.46
CA ASP A 13 0.72 -3.69 -15.13
C ASP A 13 0.69 -4.02 -13.64
N GLN A 14 0.91 -5.29 -13.29
CA GLN A 14 1.02 -5.71 -11.90
C GLN A 14 2.50 -5.75 -11.50
N LYS A 15 2.86 -5.04 -10.44
CA LYS A 15 4.18 -5.14 -9.81
C LYS A 15 4.14 -6.17 -8.68
N ARG A 16 5.27 -6.85 -8.48
CA ARG A 16 5.46 -7.84 -7.40
C ARG A 16 6.81 -7.57 -6.72
N PRO A 17 6.90 -6.51 -5.89
CA PRO A 17 8.16 -6.12 -5.25
C PRO A 17 8.63 -7.13 -4.19
N ALA A 18 7.73 -7.96 -3.67
CA ALA A 18 8.03 -9.03 -2.75
C ALA A 18 7.10 -10.24 -2.98
N LEU A 19 7.55 -11.42 -2.56
CA LEU A 19 6.72 -12.62 -2.55
C LEU A 19 5.79 -12.58 -1.32
N THR A 20 4.71 -11.81 -1.42
CA THR A 20 3.67 -11.73 -0.39
C THR A 20 2.28 -11.65 -1.02
N ARG A 21 1.28 -12.16 -0.31
CA ARG A 21 -0.14 -12.04 -0.64
C ARG A 21 -0.76 -10.73 -0.11
N ASP A 22 -0.02 -10.02 0.72
CA ASP A 22 -0.51 -8.88 1.51
C ASP A 22 -0.40 -7.54 0.76
N ILE A 23 0.19 -7.56 -0.44
CA ILE A 23 0.32 -6.39 -1.30
C ILE A 23 -0.19 -6.73 -2.69
N LEU A 24 -1.20 -5.99 -3.16
CA LEU A 24 -1.55 -5.93 -4.58
C LEU A 24 -1.16 -4.57 -5.13
N TRP A 25 -0.21 -4.57 -6.05
CA TRP A 25 0.37 -3.36 -6.61
C TRP A 25 0.13 -3.29 -8.11
N LEU A 26 -0.62 -2.27 -8.54
CA LEU A 26 -0.99 -2.07 -9.93
C LEU A 26 -0.52 -0.69 -10.39
N THR A 27 0.01 -0.60 -11.60
CA THR A 27 0.15 0.66 -12.32
C THR A 27 -0.88 0.67 -13.44
N VAL A 28 -1.79 1.63 -13.41
CA VAL A 28 -2.87 1.79 -14.39
C VAL A 28 -2.77 3.19 -15.00
N ASN A 29 -2.49 3.27 -16.30
CA ASN A 29 -2.36 4.55 -17.03
C ASN A 29 -1.44 5.57 -16.32
N GLY A 30 -0.33 5.09 -15.77
CA GLY A 30 0.67 5.91 -15.06
C GLY A 30 0.30 6.28 -13.62
N VAL A 31 -0.83 5.80 -13.09
CA VAL A 31 -1.18 5.89 -11.67
C VAL A 31 -0.85 4.58 -10.98
N THR A 32 -0.10 4.63 -9.89
CA THR A 32 0.19 3.46 -9.06
C THR A 32 -0.84 3.35 -7.94
N VAL A 33 -1.54 2.23 -7.86
CA VAL A 33 -2.48 1.91 -6.77
C VAL A 33 -2.00 0.66 -6.05
N VAL A 34 -1.83 0.77 -4.74
CA VAL A 34 -1.41 -0.32 -3.88
C VAL A 34 -2.52 -0.61 -2.87
N ASN A 35 -3.16 -1.78 -3.02
CA ASN A 35 -4.04 -2.32 -1.99
C ASN A 35 -3.18 -3.10 -1.00
N PHE A 36 -3.24 -2.71 0.27
CA PHE A 36 -2.29 -3.12 1.29
C PHE A 36 -3.00 -3.80 2.46
N TYR A 37 -2.42 -4.89 2.94
CA TYR A 37 -2.79 -5.48 4.21
C TYR A 37 -1.51 -5.66 5.03
N ARG A 38 -1.60 -5.37 6.32
CA ARG A 38 -0.58 -5.76 7.28
C ARG A 38 -1.25 -6.62 8.33
N GLN A 39 -0.86 -7.88 8.38
CA GLN A 39 -1.25 -8.74 9.48
C GLN A 39 -0.62 -8.21 10.79
N PRO A 40 -1.36 -8.19 11.91
CA PRO A 40 -0.80 -7.82 13.21
C PRO A 40 0.48 -8.62 13.51
N HIS A 41 1.54 -7.92 13.93
CA HIS A 41 2.85 -8.49 14.28
C HIS A 41 3.65 -9.13 13.14
N TYR A 42 3.24 -8.94 11.88
CA TYR A 42 3.98 -9.42 10.71
C TYR A 42 4.31 -8.25 9.78
N ASP A 43 5.57 -7.83 9.78
CA ASP A 43 5.99 -6.55 9.19
C ASP A 43 6.56 -6.65 7.77
N VAL A 44 6.59 -7.83 7.15
CA VAL A 44 7.21 -8.01 5.82
C VAL A 44 6.61 -7.10 4.76
N SER A 45 5.27 -6.98 4.69
CA SER A 45 4.63 -6.09 3.74
C SER A 45 4.91 -4.61 4.05
N LEU A 46 4.94 -4.25 5.33
CA LEU A 46 5.22 -2.89 5.76
C LEU A 46 6.66 -2.48 5.46
N ASP A 47 7.63 -3.36 5.69
CA ASP A 47 9.03 -3.08 5.39
C ASP A 47 9.28 -2.88 3.89
N VAL A 48 8.52 -3.57 3.03
CA VAL A 48 8.53 -3.34 1.58
C VAL A 48 7.98 -1.95 1.26
N LEU A 49 6.87 -1.56 1.89
CA LEU A 49 6.25 -0.26 1.66
C LEU A 49 7.13 0.90 2.14
N LEU A 50 7.69 0.82 3.35
CA LEU A 50 8.50 1.89 3.94
C LEU A 50 9.83 2.13 3.20
N ARG A 51 10.32 1.13 2.45
CA ARG A 51 11.51 1.27 1.58
C ARG A 51 11.17 1.79 0.19
N TRP A 52 9.90 1.84 -0.15
CA TRP A 52 9.47 2.28 -1.47
C TRP A 52 9.44 3.80 -1.58
N GLN A 53 10.15 4.32 -2.58
CA GLN A 53 10.02 5.70 -3.05
C GLN A 53 8.82 5.80 -3.99
N ALA A 54 7.68 6.25 -3.45
CA ALA A 54 6.44 6.35 -4.21
C ALA A 54 6.56 7.42 -5.32
N PRO A 55 6.06 7.16 -6.55
CA PRO A 55 5.95 8.18 -7.58
C PRO A 55 4.87 9.21 -7.22
N GLU A 56 4.92 10.38 -7.85
CA GLU A 56 3.97 11.49 -7.61
C GLU A 56 2.49 11.06 -7.71
N ARG A 57 2.18 10.14 -8.63
CA ARG A 57 0.82 9.63 -8.85
C ARG A 57 0.63 8.26 -8.22
N ALA A 58 0.70 8.21 -6.89
CA ALA A 58 0.49 7.00 -6.11
C ALA A 58 -0.68 7.11 -5.13
N LEU A 59 -1.40 6.00 -4.94
CA LEU A 59 -2.37 5.82 -3.87
C LEU A 59 -2.08 4.50 -3.17
N VAL A 60 -1.94 4.54 -1.85
CA VAL A 60 -1.87 3.34 -1.01
C VAL A 60 -3.07 3.35 -0.08
N ALA A 61 -3.79 2.24 -0.04
CA ALA A 61 -4.98 2.10 0.79
C ALA A 61 -5.10 0.65 1.29
N GLY A 62 -5.72 0.48 2.45
CA GLY A 62 -5.98 -0.82 3.02
C GLY A 62 -5.91 -0.82 4.54
N ASP A 63 -5.71 -2.00 5.12
CA ASP A 63 -5.65 -2.17 6.57
C ASP A 63 -4.21 -2.38 7.04
N PHE A 64 -3.67 -1.35 7.68
CA PHE A 64 -2.31 -1.32 8.21
C PHE A 64 -2.21 -1.93 9.61
N ASN A 65 -3.33 -2.21 10.30
CA ASN A 65 -3.33 -2.63 11.70
C ASN A 65 -2.41 -1.74 12.58
N ALA A 66 -2.50 -0.42 12.38
CA ALA A 66 -1.64 0.59 12.98
C ALA A 66 -2.43 1.82 13.42
N LYS A 67 -1.95 2.49 14.48
CA LYS A 67 -2.59 3.68 15.06
C LYS A 67 -1.63 4.85 15.12
N HIS A 68 -2.09 6.00 14.65
CA HIS A 68 -1.40 7.28 14.75
C HIS A 68 -2.42 8.43 14.81
N TYR A 69 -2.04 9.52 15.47
CA TYR A 69 -2.92 10.66 15.72
C TYR A 69 -3.43 11.35 14.45
N SER A 70 -2.73 11.21 13.32
CA SER A 70 -3.15 11.81 12.05
C SER A 70 -4.34 11.12 11.38
N TRP A 71 -4.72 9.90 11.79
CA TRP A 71 -5.90 9.21 11.26
C TRP A 71 -6.84 8.62 12.32
N GLN A 72 -6.43 8.56 13.59
CA GLN A 72 -7.31 8.17 14.69
C GLN A 72 -6.81 8.68 16.04
N THR A 73 -7.73 9.00 16.95
CA THR A 73 -7.40 9.33 18.34
C THR A 73 -7.10 8.06 19.14
N GLY A 74 -6.11 8.09 20.03
CA GLY A 74 -5.80 6.96 20.93
C GLY A 74 -4.30 6.67 21.02
N ARG A 75 -3.93 5.53 21.59
CA ARG A 75 -2.52 5.13 21.74
C ARG A 75 -1.87 4.82 20.38
N LEU A 76 -0.63 5.27 20.20
CA LEU A 76 0.23 4.87 19.08
C LEU A 76 0.52 3.37 19.12
N GLU A 77 0.26 2.66 18.03
CA GLU A 77 0.40 1.20 17.95
C GLU A 77 0.76 0.76 16.53
N GLY A 78 1.33 -0.45 16.40
CA GLY A 78 1.50 -1.10 15.10
C GLY A 78 2.37 -0.34 14.10
N ARG A 79 3.34 0.44 14.58
CA ARG A 79 4.25 1.28 13.77
C ARG A 79 3.55 2.43 13.02
N GLY A 80 2.49 3.00 13.63
CA GLY A 80 1.80 4.16 13.08
C GLY A 80 2.72 5.37 12.85
N GLU A 81 3.72 5.60 13.71
CA GLU A 81 4.69 6.68 13.52
C GLU A 81 5.53 6.52 12.23
N ASP A 82 6.02 5.30 11.96
CA ASP A 82 6.80 5.00 10.76
C ASP A 82 5.98 5.24 9.50
N ILE A 83 4.70 4.85 9.50
CA ILE A 83 3.77 5.06 8.38
C ILE A 83 3.51 6.55 8.18
N ALA A 84 3.28 7.29 9.26
CA ALA A 84 3.04 8.73 9.19
C ALA A 84 4.27 9.48 8.66
N THR A 85 5.47 9.09 9.10
CA THR A 85 6.74 9.66 8.63
C THR A 85 6.99 9.36 7.14
N TRP A 86 6.70 8.13 6.70
CA TRP A 86 6.85 7.74 5.30
C TRP A 86 5.86 8.46 4.36
N ALA A 87 4.67 8.78 4.85
CA ALA A 87 3.63 9.43 4.06
C ALA A 87 3.72 10.97 4.03
N ALA A 88 4.63 11.57 4.80
CA ALA A 88 4.83 13.02 4.89
C ALA A 88 5.70 13.56 3.75
#